data_AF-A5FAH6-F1
#
_entry.id   AF-A5FAH6-F1
#
_cell.length_a   1.000
_cell.length_b   1.000
_cell.length_c   1.000
_cell.angle_alpha   90.00
_cell.angle_beta   90.00
_cell.angle_gamma   90.00
#
_symmetry.space_group_name_H-M   'P 1'
#
loop_
_entity.id
_entity.type
_entity.pdbx_description
1 polymer ?
#
loop_
_entity_poly.entity_id
_entity_poly.type
_entity_poly.pdbx_seq_one_letter_code
_entity_poly.pdbx_strand_id
1 'polypeptide(L)'
;MKKNFYYFLLTLSAGILLSSCSDDNEDGKYKPTYLPSIDASALPDGNKPMTMFEDDENSSKMYDNKDRWFRVNQPMQVIQKGKDSVQISLYSPVGLTDVKVYAKLPNYDKRFVLFHFSKVPAFHRSFHKIPLTEGKNDYELEKGNTVTIDKIEGFSSGAIEFSVESSDPLFQKFKKIKSARLVQFSDQYHKNEYGKYLPMNPVLAKEAITMIINFSYAISHPMYYDTFMNFDRYKKEQAETAGTAINGALNWHGNADDADGVYDYLTKVQIEQAYGTYIDSRTLNMAMVGGDSAWGGGPLASQWESGYVTGHWVGEMSVWSHEYSHHSGYNHSSNLANSGEGGGQQEMLTDFYKYLIYLNDLPFTDPDILKGYTKTSYLSGSYKKPVFTISQKNPFLLKYKGEGKWN
;
A
#
# COMPACT_ATOMS: atom_id res chain seq x y z
N MET A 1 -35.93 12.24 25.73
CA MET A 1 -34.81 12.72 26.57
C MET A 1 -33.65 13.07 25.64
N LYS A 2 -33.43 14.36 25.36
CA LYS A 2 -32.29 14.84 24.55
C LYS A 2 -31.06 14.95 25.45
N LYS A 3 -29.99 14.21 25.13
CA LYS A 3 -28.68 14.37 25.76
C LYS A 3 -27.90 15.45 25.00
N ASN A 4 -27.63 16.57 25.67
CA ASN A 4 -26.75 17.61 25.18
C ASN A 4 -25.30 17.10 25.23
N PHE A 5 -24.63 17.03 24.08
CA PHE A 5 -23.18 16.89 24.01
C PHE A 5 -22.56 18.28 24.13
N TYR A 6 -21.85 18.52 25.23
CA TYR A 6 -20.97 19.69 25.35
C TYR A 6 -19.66 19.40 24.63
N TYR A 7 -19.39 20.12 23.55
CA TYR A 7 -18.06 20.20 22.96
C TYR A 7 -17.17 21.05 23.88
N PHE A 8 -16.22 20.41 24.55
CA PHE A 8 -15.13 21.11 25.22
C PHE A 8 -14.13 21.57 24.13
N LEU A 9 -14.18 22.86 23.77
CA LEU A 9 -13.09 23.53 23.08
C LEU A 9 -11.94 23.72 24.08
N LEU A 10 -10.89 22.90 23.99
CA LEU A 10 -9.60 23.21 24.61
C LEU A 10 -8.83 24.13 23.67
N THR A 11 -8.70 25.39 24.06
CA THR A 11 -7.84 26.38 23.41
C THR A 11 -6.38 26.01 23.68
N LEU A 12 -5.68 25.49 22.67
CA LEU A 12 -4.23 25.31 22.68
C LEU A 12 -3.59 26.67 22.33
N SER A 13 -3.13 27.42 23.32
CA SER A 13 -2.38 28.67 23.12
C SER A 13 -0.92 28.34 22.79
N ALA A 14 -0.61 28.15 21.51
CA ALA A 14 0.76 28.08 21.01
C ALA A 14 1.22 29.49 20.63
N GLY A 15 2.29 30.00 21.25
CA GLY A 15 2.99 31.19 20.78
C GLY A 15 3.79 30.83 19.53
N ILE A 16 3.41 31.37 18.37
CA ILE A 16 4.18 31.24 17.12
C ILE A 16 4.83 32.60 16.86
N LEU A 17 6.15 32.66 16.97
CA LEU A 17 6.91 33.86 16.61
C LEU A 17 7.28 33.76 15.13
N LEU A 18 6.69 34.64 14.31
CA LEU A 18 6.96 34.73 12.88
C LEU A 18 8.11 35.72 12.64
N SER A 19 9.35 35.24 12.59
CA SER A 19 10.50 36.03 12.16
C SER A 19 10.59 36.03 10.64
N SER A 20 9.90 36.98 9.98
CA SER A 20 10.09 37.30 8.57
C SER A 20 10.84 38.63 8.46
N CYS A 21 12.15 38.60 8.21
CA CYS A 21 12.93 39.80 7.98
C CYS A 21 13.28 39.92 6.48
N SER A 22 12.70 40.92 5.83
CA SER A 22 13.23 41.55 4.62
C SER A 22 14.27 42.61 5.01
N ASP A 23 15.31 42.74 4.20
CA ASP A 23 16.56 43.51 4.38
C ASP A 23 16.43 44.90 5.02
N ASP A 24 17.18 45.17 6.09
CA ASP A 24 18.43 45.97 6.05
C ASP A 24 18.98 46.24 7.47
N ASN A 25 20.32 46.30 7.55
CA ASN A 25 21.21 46.65 8.66
C ASN A 25 21.84 45.50 9.47
N GLU A 26 23.18 45.48 9.45
CA GLU A 26 24.06 44.49 10.06
C GLU A 26 24.02 44.54 11.60
N ASP A 27 23.28 43.61 12.20
CA ASP A 27 23.50 43.12 13.56
C ASP A 27 23.05 41.64 13.61
N GLY A 28 23.99 40.72 13.76
CA GLY A 28 23.77 39.28 14.03
C GLY A 28 22.62 38.62 13.26
N LYS A 29 22.77 38.38 11.94
CA LYS A 29 21.77 37.64 11.14
C LYS A 29 21.37 36.34 11.87
N TYR A 30 20.11 36.27 12.31
CA TYR A 30 19.52 35.08 12.90
C TYR A 30 19.79 33.89 11.97
N LYS A 31 20.56 32.91 12.44
CA LYS A 31 20.84 31.68 11.71
C LYS A 31 19.95 30.59 12.30
N PRO A 32 18.93 30.13 11.56
CA PRO A 32 18.06 29.08 12.05
C PRO A 32 18.86 27.81 12.30
N THR A 33 18.59 27.14 13.43
CA THR A 33 19.22 25.87 13.76
C THR A 33 18.19 24.76 13.66
N TYR A 34 18.13 24.13 12.49
CA TYR A 34 17.24 23.01 12.25
C TYR A 34 17.68 21.75 12.97
N LEU A 35 16.72 20.87 13.27
CA LEU A 35 17.00 19.53 13.80
C LEU A 35 17.87 18.74 12.83
N PRO A 36 18.83 17.95 13.35
CA PRO A 36 19.71 17.15 12.51
C PRO A 36 18.93 16.07 11.76
N SER A 37 19.45 15.70 10.58
CA SER A 37 18.94 14.55 9.84
C SER A 37 19.18 13.25 10.61
N ILE A 38 18.25 12.31 10.50
CA ILE A 38 18.22 11.05 11.24
C ILE A 38 18.55 9.89 10.28
N ASP A 39 19.59 9.12 10.58
CA ASP A 39 19.77 7.81 9.97
C ASP A 39 19.02 6.77 10.82
N ALA A 40 17.88 6.29 10.32
CA ALA A 40 17.07 5.34 11.08
C ALA A 40 17.72 3.95 11.21
N SER A 41 18.82 3.68 10.49
CA SER A 41 19.62 2.47 10.66
C SER A 41 20.60 2.52 11.84
N ALA A 42 20.80 3.71 12.43
CA ALA A 42 21.73 3.95 13.53
C ALA A 42 21.05 4.73 14.67
N LEU A 43 19.84 4.32 15.06
CA LEU A 43 19.09 4.95 16.15
C LEU A 43 19.58 4.47 17.52
N PRO A 44 19.56 5.34 18.55
CA PRO A 44 19.85 4.92 19.91
C PRO A 44 18.72 4.06 20.48
N ASP A 45 19.03 3.25 21.49
CA ASP A 45 18.12 2.28 22.11
C ASP A 45 16.80 2.89 22.59
N GLY A 46 16.81 4.17 23.02
CA GLY A 46 15.63 4.90 23.45
C GLY A 46 14.53 5.00 22.38
N ASN A 47 14.91 4.99 21.10
CA ASN A 47 13.98 4.99 19.97
C ASN A 47 13.40 3.59 19.67
N LYS A 48 13.89 2.55 20.35
CA LYS A 48 13.47 1.15 20.19
C LYS A 48 13.38 0.73 18.71
N PRO A 49 14.45 0.96 17.90
CA PRO A 49 14.44 0.57 16.51
C PRO A 49 14.30 -0.94 16.37
N MET A 50 13.57 -1.38 15.36
CA MET A 50 13.49 -2.79 14.98
C MET A 50 13.20 -2.95 13.49
N THR A 51 13.64 -4.07 12.94
CA THR A 51 13.09 -4.62 11.69
C THR A 51 11.84 -5.43 12.04
N MET A 52 10.72 -5.13 11.40
CA MET A 52 9.49 -5.92 11.51
C MET A 52 9.58 -7.16 10.63
N PHE A 53 8.89 -8.23 11.03
CA PHE A 53 8.80 -9.48 10.27
C PHE A 53 10.16 -10.14 10.03
N GLU A 54 11.06 -10.08 11.02
CA GLU A 54 12.25 -10.93 11.02
C GLU A 54 11.85 -12.40 10.98
N ASP A 55 12.64 -13.24 10.31
CA ASP A 55 12.22 -14.61 10.00
C ASP A 55 11.88 -15.43 11.26
N ASP A 56 12.61 -15.19 12.35
CA ASP A 56 12.44 -15.82 13.67
C ASP A 56 11.50 -15.06 14.62
N GLU A 57 10.87 -13.97 14.16
CA GLU A 57 9.88 -13.23 14.95
C GLU A 57 8.64 -14.11 15.21
N ASN A 58 8.16 -14.13 16.46
CA ASN A 58 6.93 -14.84 16.79
C ASN A 58 5.76 -14.32 15.93
N SER A 59 5.08 -15.23 15.21
CA SER A 59 3.97 -14.90 14.31
C SER A 59 2.82 -14.17 15.00
N SER A 60 2.65 -14.31 16.32
CA SER A 60 1.64 -13.57 17.08
C SER A 60 1.81 -12.06 16.97
N LYS A 61 3.04 -11.55 16.76
CA LYS A 61 3.29 -10.11 16.60
C LYS A 61 2.79 -9.60 15.25
N MET A 62 2.94 -10.37 14.18
CA MET A 62 2.38 -10.07 12.86
C MET A 62 0.86 -9.93 12.91
N TYR A 63 0.19 -10.71 13.77
CA TYR A 63 -1.26 -10.67 13.97
C TYR A 63 -1.75 -9.58 14.94
N ASP A 64 -0.84 -8.84 15.60
CA ASP A 64 -1.24 -7.75 16.48
C ASP A 64 -1.61 -6.51 15.67
N ASN A 65 -2.88 -6.42 15.28
CA ASN A 65 -3.39 -5.31 14.47
C ASN A 65 -3.46 -3.96 15.21
N LYS A 66 -3.06 -3.89 16.50
CA LYS A 66 -2.79 -2.60 17.18
C LYS A 66 -1.40 -2.06 16.86
N ASP A 67 -0.51 -2.92 16.36
CA ASP A 67 0.88 -2.59 16.04
C ASP A 67 1.27 -2.82 14.57
N ARG A 68 0.72 -3.87 13.93
CA ARG A 68 1.02 -4.31 12.57
C ARG A 68 -0.19 -4.15 11.66
N TRP A 69 -0.22 -3.06 10.93
CA TRP A 69 -1.17 -2.77 9.86
C TRP A 69 -0.61 -1.61 9.04
N PHE A 70 -1.04 -1.48 7.78
CA PHE A 70 -0.70 -0.31 6.98
C PHE A 70 -1.77 -0.01 5.95
N ARG A 71 -1.79 1.22 5.43
CA ARG A 71 -2.55 1.52 4.21
C ARG A 71 -1.63 1.36 3.01
N VAL A 72 -2.08 0.72 1.95
CA VAL A 72 -1.23 0.42 0.78
C VAL A 72 -0.73 1.68 0.06
N ASN A 73 -1.45 2.80 0.14
CA ASN A 73 -1.00 4.13 -0.33
C ASN A 73 -0.17 4.92 0.71
N GLN A 74 0.04 4.37 1.90
CA GLN A 74 0.89 4.94 2.94
C GLN A 74 1.82 3.86 3.55
N PRO A 75 2.71 3.22 2.77
CA PRO A 75 3.64 2.23 3.33
C PRO A 75 4.58 2.83 4.38
N MET A 76 4.93 4.12 4.25
CA MET A 76 5.62 4.89 5.28
C MET A 76 4.58 5.60 6.17
N GLN A 77 4.42 5.10 7.40
CA GLN A 77 3.44 5.58 8.35
C GLN A 77 4.06 6.38 9.49
N VAL A 78 3.32 7.40 9.91
CA VAL A 78 3.61 8.21 11.10
C VAL A 78 2.35 8.24 11.96
N ILE A 79 2.41 7.60 13.12
CA ILE A 79 1.27 7.43 14.01
C ILE A 79 1.60 8.06 15.35
N GLN A 80 0.79 9.02 15.80
CA GLN A 80 0.90 9.58 17.15
C GLN A 80 0.69 8.48 18.20
N LYS A 81 1.58 8.44 19.20
CA LYS A 81 1.51 7.54 20.35
C LYS A 81 1.53 8.37 21.62
N GLY A 82 0.38 8.43 22.29
CA GLY A 82 0.22 9.29 23.47
C GLY A 82 0.30 10.77 23.12
N LYS A 83 0.83 11.57 24.04
CA LYS A 83 0.85 13.04 23.92
C LYS A 83 2.11 13.61 23.29
N ASP A 84 3.20 12.85 23.24
CA ASP A 84 4.54 13.40 23.02
C ASP A 84 5.41 12.56 22.09
N SER A 85 4.87 11.50 21.50
CA SER A 85 5.65 10.54 20.73
C SER A 85 4.95 10.15 19.42
N VAL A 86 5.73 9.71 18.45
CA VAL A 86 5.25 9.07 17.22
C VAL A 86 5.89 7.70 17.04
N GLN A 87 5.14 6.77 16.48
CA GLN A 87 5.66 5.56 15.86
C GLN A 87 5.87 5.83 14.38
N ILE A 88 7.08 5.56 13.90
CA ILE A 88 7.43 5.54 12.48
C ILE A 88 7.47 4.08 12.05
N SER A 89 6.87 3.74 10.92
CA SER A 89 6.90 2.38 10.37
C SER A 89 6.97 2.40 8.85
N LEU A 90 7.83 1.58 8.26
CA LEU A 90 7.90 1.39 6.81
C LEU A 90 7.54 -0.05 6.47
N TYR A 91 6.43 -0.25 5.75
CA TYR A 91 6.00 -1.55 5.23
C TYR A 91 6.49 -1.70 3.79
N SER A 92 7.77 -1.98 3.62
CA SER A 92 8.40 -2.13 2.30
C SER A 92 9.61 -3.06 2.39
N PRO A 93 9.83 -3.96 1.39
CA PRO A 93 11.03 -4.78 1.29
C PRO A 93 12.29 -3.98 0.94
N VAL A 94 12.14 -2.74 0.49
CA VAL A 94 13.24 -1.82 0.19
C VAL A 94 13.09 -0.58 1.06
N GLY A 95 14.21 -0.14 1.64
CA GLY A 95 14.26 1.09 2.44
C GLY A 95 14.01 2.34 1.60
N LEU A 96 13.85 3.48 2.28
CA LEU A 96 13.69 4.80 1.65
C LEU A 96 14.83 5.73 2.06
N THR A 97 15.12 6.70 1.20
CA THR A 97 16.08 7.77 1.46
C THR A 97 15.41 9.14 1.44
N ASP A 98 16.04 10.14 2.06
CA ASP A 98 15.60 11.54 2.04
C ASP A 98 14.10 11.71 2.36
N VAL A 99 13.66 11.16 3.50
CA VAL A 99 12.26 11.19 3.92
C VAL A 99 12.02 12.36 4.86
N LYS A 100 11.17 13.31 4.44
CA LYS A 100 10.69 14.42 5.26
C LYS A 100 9.33 14.08 5.84
N VAL A 101 9.24 14.05 7.16
CA VAL A 101 7.97 14.00 7.89
C VAL A 101 7.57 15.43 8.23
N TYR A 102 6.51 15.91 7.59
CA TYR A 102 5.91 17.20 7.86
C TYR A 102 4.88 17.10 8.98
N ALA A 103 4.81 18.15 9.80
CA ALA A 103 3.74 18.37 10.77
C ALA A 103 2.93 19.62 10.40
N LYS A 104 1.63 19.59 10.69
CA LYS A 104 0.73 20.75 10.63
C LYS A 104 -0.05 20.86 11.93
N LEU A 105 -0.09 22.07 12.49
CA LEU A 105 -0.86 22.39 13.70
C LEU A 105 -2.25 22.93 13.32
N PRO A 106 -3.28 22.80 14.17
CA PRO A 106 -4.67 23.08 13.80
C PRO A 106 -4.92 24.56 13.48
N ASN A 107 -4.21 25.45 14.17
CA ASN A 107 -4.31 26.90 14.01
C ASN A 107 -3.12 27.48 13.23
N TYR A 108 -2.42 26.67 12.44
CA TYR A 108 -1.30 27.10 11.63
C TYR A 108 -1.40 26.50 10.22
N ASP A 109 -1.64 27.36 9.23
CA ASP A 109 -1.97 26.90 7.88
C ASP A 109 -0.81 26.22 7.16
N LYS A 110 0.44 26.51 7.55
CA LYS A 110 1.64 25.97 6.91
C LYS A 110 2.10 24.69 7.61
N ARG A 111 2.58 23.73 6.82
CA ARG A 111 3.31 22.57 7.34
C ARG A 111 4.81 22.84 7.40
N PHE A 112 5.50 22.18 8.32
CA PHE A 112 6.94 22.30 8.54
C PHE A 112 7.57 20.93 8.75
N VAL A 113 8.85 20.79 8.42
CA VAL A 113 9.60 19.53 8.54
C VAL A 113 9.83 19.24 10.02
N LEU A 114 9.14 18.24 10.55
CA LEU A 114 9.30 17.78 11.93
C LEU A 114 10.48 16.83 12.08
N PHE A 115 10.64 15.92 11.12
CA PHE A 115 11.77 15.01 11.04
C PHE A 115 12.28 14.96 9.60
N HIS A 116 13.60 14.90 9.45
CA HIS A 116 14.25 14.55 8.20
C HIS A 116 15.04 13.26 8.42
N PHE A 117 14.66 12.19 7.74
CA PHE A 117 15.39 10.93 7.75
C PHE A 117 16.24 10.83 6.49
N SER A 118 17.56 10.76 6.64
CA SER A 118 18.46 10.50 5.52
C SER A 118 18.24 9.08 4.97
N LYS A 119 17.93 8.12 5.85
CA LYS A 119 17.70 6.72 5.53
C LYS A 119 16.67 6.09 6.47
N VAL A 120 15.76 5.30 5.91
CA VAL A 120 14.80 4.44 6.61
C VAL A 120 14.97 3.01 6.09
N PRO A 121 15.42 2.03 6.91
CA PRO A 121 15.58 0.64 6.50
C PRO A 121 14.29 -0.03 6.03
N ALA A 122 14.41 -1.11 5.26
CA ALA A 122 13.28 -1.98 4.92
C ALA A 122 12.61 -2.52 6.18
N PHE A 123 11.28 -2.67 6.14
CA PHE A 123 10.45 -3.13 7.26
C PHE A 123 10.71 -2.42 8.61
N HIS A 124 11.20 -1.17 8.59
CA HIS A 124 11.61 -0.47 9.80
C HIS A 124 10.44 -0.10 10.71
N ARG A 125 10.67 -0.12 12.03
CA ARG A 125 9.83 0.52 13.02
C ARG A 125 10.65 1.16 14.14
N SER A 126 10.24 2.34 14.59
CA SER A 126 10.87 3.04 15.71
C SER A 126 9.91 4.04 16.37
N PHE A 127 10.26 4.50 17.56
CA PHE A 127 9.55 5.55 18.29
C PHE A 127 10.41 6.79 18.40
N HIS A 128 9.78 7.96 18.28
CA HIS A 128 10.47 9.25 18.37
C HIS A 128 9.66 10.18 19.24
N LYS A 129 10.34 10.95 20.10
CA LYS A 129 9.72 12.09 20.78
C LYS A 129 9.38 13.16 19.75
N ILE A 130 8.23 13.79 19.88
CA ILE A 130 7.83 14.93 19.05
C ILE A 130 8.67 16.13 19.51
N PRO A 131 9.57 16.68 18.67
CA PRO A 131 10.49 17.73 19.11
C PRO A 131 9.81 18.98 19.70
N LEU A 132 8.60 19.30 19.23
CA LEU A 132 7.76 20.39 19.76
C LEU A 132 7.41 20.22 21.24
N THR A 133 7.45 18.99 21.77
CA THR A 133 7.16 18.71 23.19
C THR A 133 8.39 18.77 24.08
N GLU A 134 9.58 18.76 23.49
CA GLU A 134 10.86 18.78 24.21
C GLU A 134 11.38 20.21 24.41
N GLY A 135 11.08 21.13 23.48
CA GLY A 135 11.53 22.51 23.60
C GLY A 135 11.18 23.40 22.41
N LYS A 136 11.67 24.64 22.49
CA LYS A 136 11.63 25.62 21.41
C LYS A 136 12.61 25.21 20.31
N ASN A 137 12.16 25.19 19.06
CA ASN A 137 12.98 24.77 17.91
C ASN A 137 12.65 25.59 16.65
N ASP A 138 13.61 25.63 15.73
CA ASP A 138 13.42 26.12 14.37
C ASP A 138 13.06 24.99 13.43
N TYR A 139 12.11 25.26 12.53
CA TYR A 139 11.64 24.30 11.55
C TYR A 139 11.63 24.90 10.14
N GLU A 140 12.00 24.08 9.17
CA GLU A 140 11.91 24.41 7.75
C GLU A 140 10.44 24.29 7.30
N LEU A 141 9.87 25.36 6.77
CA LEU A 141 8.59 25.35 6.08
C LEU A 141 8.74 24.74 4.68
N GLU A 142 7.65 24.24 4.12
CA GLU A 142 7.65 23.64 2.77
C GLU A 142 8.26 24.52 1.67
N LYS A 143 8.18 25.85 1.80
CA LYS A 143 8.75 26.82 0.83
C LYS A 143 10.19 27.26 1.16
N GLY A 144 10.88 26.60 2.10
CA GLY A 144 12.26 26.88 2.50
C GLY A 144 12.42 27.98 3.56
N ASN A 145 11.35 28.67 3.95
CA ASN A 145 11.39 29.68 5.02
C ASN A 145 11.44 29.00 6.41
N THR A 146 11.94 29.70 7.42
CA THR A 146 11.97 29.21 8.81
C THR A 146 10.70 29.60 9.56
N VAL A 147 10.25 28.74 10.48
CA VAL A 147 9.38 29.11 11.60
C VAL A 147 9.99 28.67 12.92
N THR A 148 9.93 29.52 13.94
CA THR A 148 10.30 29.16 15.30
C THR A 148 9.04 28.89 16.11
N ILE A 149 8.98 27.72 16.73
CA ILE A 149 7.81 27.29 17.52
C ILE A 149 8.27 27.01 18.94
N ASP A 150 7.61 27.66 19.91
CA ASP A 150 7.85 27.41 21.33
C ASP A 150 7.36 26.02 21.74
N LYS A 151 7.81 25.54 22.90
CA LYS A 151 7.41 24.24 23.44
C LYS A 151 5.89 24.16 23.58
N ILE A 152 5.31 23.02 23.18
CA ILE A 152 3.90 22.68 23.38
C ILE A 152 3.80 21.59 24.45
N GLU A 153 2.92 21.76 25.43
CA GLU A 153 2.68 20.81 26.54
C GLU A 153 1.87 19.59 26.09
N GLY A 154 2.39 18.87 25.09
CA GLY A 154 1.80 17.67 24.52
C GLY A 154 0.60 17.92 23.60
N PHE A 155 0.24 16.87 22.86
CA PHE A 155 -0.85 16.88 21.88
C PHE A 155 -1.96 15.92 22.29
N SER A 156 -3.22 16.33 22.13
CA SER A 156 -4.32 15.36 22.04
C SER A 156 -4.24 14.61 20.71
N SER A 157 -4.90 13.45 20.62
CA SER A 157 -4.96 12.68 19.38
C SER A 157 -5.60 13.50 18.27
N GLY A 158 -4.91 13.64 17.13
CA GLY A 158 -5.39 14.38 15.96
C GLY A 158 -5.19 15.90 16.04
N ALA A 159 -4.57 16.42 17.10
CA ALA A 159 -4.20 17.84 17.19
C ALA A 159 -2.94 18.20 16.37
N ILE A 160 -2.22 17.20 15.86
CA ILE A 160 -1.09 17.38 14.96
C ILE A 160 -1.28 16.43 13.79
N GLU A 161 -1.28 16.98 12.59
CA GLU A 161 -1.40 16.21 11.36
C GLU A 161 -0.01 15.92 10.81
N PHE A 162 0.21 14.69 10.37
CA PHE A 162 1.47 14.26 9.76
C PHE A 162 1.28 13.99 8.27
N SER A 163 2.26 14.39 7.47
CA SER A 163 2.39 13.98 6.07
C SER A 163 3.83 13.63 5.75
N VAL A 164 4.05 12.80 4.75
CA VAL A 164 5.38 12.32 4.38
C VAL A 164 5.66 12.70 2.93
N GLU A 165 6.86 13.21 2.68
CA GLU A 165 7.40 13.41 1.33
C GLU A 165 8.81 12.82 1.26
N SER A 166 9.22 12.40 0.08
CA SER A 166 10.59 11.94 -0.17
C SER A 166 10.91 12.08 -1.65
N SER A 167 12.16 12.42 -1.96
CA SER A 167 12.67 12.43 -3.34
C SER A 167 12.99 11.03 -3.88
N ASP A 168 12.92 9.99 -3.03
CA ASP A 168 13.23 8.61 -3.38
C ASP A 168 12.30 8.11 -4.51
N PRO A 169 12.84 7.53 -5.60
CA PRO A 169 12.04 7.02 -6.71
C PRO A 169 10.99 6.00 -6.30
N LEU A 170 11.27 5.16 -5.29
CA LEU A 170 10.30 4.19 -4.78
C LEU A 170 9.14 4.90 -4.08
N PHE A 171 9.41 5.95 -3.31
CA PHE A 171 8.36 6.74 -2.67
C PHE A 171 7.45 7.41 -3.70
N GLN A 172 8.02 7.89 -4.83
CA GLN A 172 7.22 8.42 -5.94
C GLN A 172 6.28 7.39 -6.54
N LYS A 173 6.67 6.10 -6.56
CA LYS A 173 5.74 5.01 -6.94
C LYS A 173 4.64 4.81 -5.89
N PHE A 174 4.94 4.89 -4.60
CA PHE A 174 3.91 4.78 -3.55
C PHE A 174 2.84 5.87 -3.65
N LYS A 175 3.24 7.11 -3.95
CA LYS A 175 2.29 8.24 -4.15
C LYS A 175 1.30 8.02 -5.30
N LYS A 176 1.62 7.13 -6.25
CA LYS A 176 0.75 6.81 -7.39
C LYS A 176 -0.35 5.80 -7.03
N ILE A 177 -0.23 5.10 -5.89
CA ILE A 177 -1.23 4.14 -5.43
C ILE A 177 -2.49 4.89 -4.99
N LYS A 178 -3.60 4.66 -5.70
CA LYS A 178 -4.92 5.22 -5.42
C LYS A 178 -5.66 4.44 -4.32
N SER A 179 -5.39 3.14 -4.23
CA SER A 179 -6.01 2.27 -3.22
C SER A 179 -5.68 2.72 -1.81
N ALA A 180 -6.69 2.93 -0.97
CA ALA A 180 -6.51 3.34 0.42
C ALA A 180 -6.69 2.18 1.41
N ARG A 181 -6.71 0.93 0.92
CA ARG A 181 -7.02 -0.25 1.72
C ARG A 181 -6.10 -0.42 2.91
N LEU A 182 -6.70 -0.74 4.05
CA LEU A 182 -6.01 -1.07 5.29
C LEU A 182 -5.67 -2.56 5.27
N VAL A 183 -4.40 -2.88 5.12
CA VAL A 183 -3.90 -4.26 5.11
C VAL A 183 -3.50 -4.67 6.52
N GLN A 184 -3.96 -5.85 6.90
CA GLN A 184 -3.60 -6.51 8.15
C GLN A 184 -3.63 -8.04 7.98
N PHE A 185 -3.15 -8.75 8.99
CA PHE A 185 -3.21 -10.20 9.07
C PHE A 185 -4.16 -10.61 10.18
N SER A 186 -4.74 -11.81 10.09
CA SER A 186 -5.63 -12.31 11.15
C SER A 186 -5.37 -13.79 11.38
N ASP A 187 -5.22 -14.15 12.66
CA ASP A 187 -5.07 -15.53 13.08
C ASP A 187 -6.41 -16.26 13.17
N GLN A 188 -7.52 -15.52 13.14
CA GLN A 188 -8.86 -16.09 13.30
C GLN A 188 -9.19 -17.09 12.20
N TYR A 189 -8.71 -16.88 10.98
CA TYR A 189 -9.00 -17.78 9.86
C TYR A 189 -8.41 -19.18 10.09
N HIS A 190 -7.12 -19.29 10.40
CA HIS A 190 -6.48 -20.59 10.62
C HIS A 190 -6.79 -21.20 12.00
N LYS A 191 -7.28 -20.40 12.96
CA LYS A 191 -7.75 -20.90 14.27
C LYS A 191 -9.18 -21.44 14.23
N ASN A 192 -10.07 -20.81 13.47
CA ASN A 192 -11.50 -21.14 13.45
C ASN A 192 -11.87 -22.12 12.33
N GLU A 193 -11.13 -22.11 11.21
CA GLU A 193 -11.36 -22.99 10.06
C GLU A 193 -10.08 -23.80 9.77
N TYR A 194 -9.73 -24.67 10.72
CA TYR A 194 -8.51 -25.48 10.66
C TYR A 194 -8.45 -26.31 9.37
N GLY A 195 -7.26 -26.35 8.76
CA GLY A 195 -7.02 -27.06 7.50
C GLY A 195 -7.48 -26.27 6.27
N LYS A 196 -8.52 -25.45 6.36
CA LYS A 196 -8.94 -24.55 5.26
C LYS A 196 -7.94 -23.40 5.07
N TYR A 197 -7.51 -22.80 6.18
CA TYR A 197 -6.45 -21.79 6.21
C TYR A 197 -5.26 -22.28 7.03
N LEU A 198 -4.06 -21.87 6.63
CA LEU A 198 -2.82 -22.17 7.34
C LEU A 198 -2.27 -20.96 8.08
N PRO A 199 -1.50 -21.18 9.16
CA PRO A 199 -0.79 -20.10 9.82
C PRO A 199 0.18 -19.43 8.86
N MET A 200 0.14 -18.10 8.82
CA MET A 200 1.18 -17.29 8.19
C MET A 200 2.35 -17.12 9.15
N ASN A 201 3.51 -16.77 8.60
CA ASN A 201 4.71 -16.45 9.33
C ASN A 201 5.35 -15.17 8.77
N PRO A 202 6.38 -14.61 9.42
CA PRO A 202 7.05 -13.39 8.96
C PRO A 202 7.59 -13.44 7.53
N VAL A 203 8.11 -14.58 7.07
CA VAL A 203 8.59 -14.75 5.68
C VAL A 203 7.44 -14.52 4.69
N LEU A 204 6.31 -15.17 4.94
CA LEU A 204 5.11 -15.04 4.10
C LEU A 204 4.49 -13.65 4.19
N ALA A 205 4.54 -12.99 5.35
CA ALA A 205 4.06 -11.63 5.52
C ALA A 205 4.84 -10.64 4.65
N LYS A 206 6.17 -10.76 4.61
CA LYS A 206 7.02 -9.89 3.77
C LYS A 206 6.68 -10.05 2.29
N GLU A 207 6.49 -11.28 1.83
CA GLU A 207 6.04 -11.57 0.46
C GLU A 207 4.62 -11.01 0.20
N ALA A 208 3.69 -11.22 1.11
CA ALA A 208 2.31 -10.72 1.02
C ALA A 208 2.26 -9.18 0.96
N ILE A 209 3.01 -8.48 1.81
CA ILE A 209 3.13 -7.01 1.82
C ILE A 209 3.68 -6.52 0.47
N THR A 210 4.71 -7.19 -0.05
CA THR A 210 5.32 -6.86 -1.35
C THR A 210 4.32 -7.03 -2.49
N MET A 211 3.63 -8.17 -2.53
CA MET A 211 2.61 -8.48 -3.52
C MET A 211 1.46 -7.47 -3.50
N ILE A 212 0.92 -7.13 -2.32
CA ILE A 212 -0.24 -6.23 -2.25
C ILE A 212 0.10 -4.78 -2.63
N ILE A 213 1.33 -4.33 -2.37
CA ILE A 213 1.79 -3.01 -2.83
C ILE A 213 1.91 -2.99 -4.35
N ASN A 214 2.53 -4.00 -4.96
CA ASN A 214 2.61 -4.12 -6.42
C ASN A 214 1.23 -4.21 -7.08
N PHE A 215 0.34 -5.06 -6.54
CA PHE A 215 -1.02 -5.20 -7.01
C PHE A 215 -1.77 -3.86 -6.92
N SER A 216 -1.65 -3.16 -5.78
CA SER A 216 -2.31 -1.87 -5.56
C SER A 216 -1.79 -0.79 -6.52
N TYR A 217 -0.50 -0.83 -6.87
CA TYR A 217 0.08 0.01 -7.92
C TYR A 217 -0.50 -0.32 -9.30
N ALA A 218 -0.57 -1.60 -9.66
CA ALA A 218 -1.10 -2.07 -10.94
C ALA A 218 -2.56 -1.61 -11.14
N ILE A 219 -3.44 -1.84 -10.16
CA ILE A 219 -4.85 -1.41 -10.28
C ILE A 219 -5.02 0.11 -10.23
N SER A 220 -4.00 0.87 -9.80
CA SER A 220 -4.02 2.34 -9.82
C SER A 220 -3.56 2.92 -11.17
N HIS A 221 -2.90 2.09 -11.99
CA HIS A 221 -2.23 2.50 -13.21
C HIS A 221 -3.22 3.07 -14.25
N PRO A 222 -2.87 4.15 -14.97
CA PRO A 222 -3.74 4.75 -15.99
C PRO A 222 -4.16 3.75 -17.08
N MET A 223 -3.25 2.91 -17.56
CA MET A 223 -3.58 1.85 -18.53
C MET A 223 -4.56 0.81 -17.98
N TYR A 224 -4.43 0.43 -16.70
CA TYR A 224 -5.39 -0.46 -16.06
C TYR A 224 -6.76 0.21 -16.00
N TYR A 225 -6.83 1.45 -15.53
CA TYR A 225 -8.08 2.21 -15.46
C TYR A 225 -8.74 2.34 -16.85
N ASP A 226 -8.00 2.75 -17.88
CA ASP A 226 -8.52 2.85 -19.25
C ASP A 226 -9.01 1.50 -19.79
N THR A 227 -8.28 0.42 -19.51
CA THR A 227 -8.67 -0.94 -19.91
C THR A 227 -9.91 -1.41 -19.15
N PHE A 228 -9.98 -1.17 -17.85
CA PHE A 228 -11.12 -1.50 -17.01
C PHE A 228 -12.37 -0.73 -17.44
N MET A 229 -12.25 0.57 -17.71
CA MET A 229 -13.37 1.38 -18.18
C MET A 229 -13.83 1.00 -19.58
N ASN A 230 -12.94 0.48 -20.43
CA ASN A 230 -13.20 0.14 -21.83
C ASN A 230 -12.91 -1.35 -22.10
N PHE A 231 -13.41 -2.22 -21.23
CA PHE A 231 -13.11 -3.65 -21.28
C PHE A 231 -13.56 -4.32 -22.58
N ASP A 232 -14.65 -3.85 -23.19
CA ASP A 232 -15.10 -4.33 -24.50
C ASP A 232 -14.08 -4.10 -25.62
N ARG A 233 -13.32 -2.99 -25.55
CA ARG A 233 -12.23 -2.72 -26.48
C ARG A 233 -11.10 -3.73 -26.26
N TYR A 234 -10.71 -3.98 -25.02
CA TYR A 234 -9.70 -5.00 -24.70
C TYR A 234 -10.12 -6.39 -25.21
N LYS A 235 -11.39 -6.78 -25.01
CA LYS A 235 -11.93 -8.05 -25.52
C LYS A 235 -11.83 -8.18 -27.04
N LYS A 236 -12.17 -7.12 -27.78
CA LYS A 236 -12.07 -7.08 -29.25
C LYS A 236 -10.61 -7.19 -29.70
N GLU A 237 -9.73 -6.36 -29.13
CA GLU A 237 -8.30 -6.33 -29.44
C GLU A 237 -7.62 -7.67 -29.12
N GLN A 238 -7.97 -8.28 -27.98
CA GLN A 238 -7.50 -9.61 -27.57
C GLN A 238 -7.89 -10.68 -28.59
N ALA A 239 -9.17 -10.73 -28.98
CA ALA A 239 -9.69 -11.73 -29.93
C ALA A 239 -9.08 -11.55 -31.33
N GLU A 240 -9.01 -10.32 -31.82
CA GLU A 240 -8.37 -9.98 -33.10
C GLU A 240 -6.90 -10.43 -33.12
N THR A 241 -6.17 -10.11 -32.05
CA THR A 241 -4.78 -10.48 -31.90
C THR A 241 -4.57 -12.00 -31.80
N ALA A 242 -5.49 -12.71 -31.15
CA ALA A 242 -5.46 -14.17 -31.05
C ALA A 242 -5.91 -14.86 -32.34
N GLY A 243 -6.53 -14.14 -33.29
CA GLY A 243 -7.14 -14.72 -34.48
C GLY A 243 -8.36 -15.59 -34.15
N THR A 244 -9.05 -15.29 -33.04
CA THR A 244 -10.21 -16.05 -32.55
C THR A 244 -11.46 -15.17 -32.52
N ALA A 245 -12.64 -15.80 -32.41
CA ALA A 245 -13.83 -15.06 -32.02
C ALA A 245 -13.70 -14.55 -30.57
N ILE A 246 -14.50 -13.54 -30.22
CA ILE A 246 -14.64 -13.12 -28.82
C ILE A 246 -15.27 -14.28 -28.05
N ASN A 247 -14.53 -14.84 -27.11
CA ASN A 247 -15.04 -15.79 -26.13
C ASN A 247 -15.47 -15.03 -24.86
N GLY A 248 -16.49 -15.53 -24.14
CA GLY A 248 -17.00 -14.97 -22.89
C GLY A 248 -17.80 -13.66 -23.03
N ALA A 249 -17.95 -12.95 -21.92
CA ALA A 249 -18.68 -11.69 -21.84
C ALA A 249 -17.98 -10.58 -22.64
N LEU A 250 -18.76 -9.80 -23.41
CA LEU A 250 -18.21 -8.68 -24.20
C LEU A 250 -17.77 -7.52 -23.31
N ASN A 251 -18.43 -7.31 -22.17
CA ASN A 251 -18.12 -6.23 -21.23
C ASN A 251 -18.29 -6.72 -19.78
N TRP A 252 -18.07 -5.86 -18.79
CA TRP A 252 -18.33 -6.18 -17.38
C TRP A 252 -19.81 -6.42 -17.13
N HIS A 253 -20.12 -7.45 -16.35
CA HIS A 253 -21.45 -7.68 -15.77
C HIS A 253 -21.34 -7.90 -14.26
N GLY A 254 -22.40 -7.53 -13.55
CA GLY A 254 -22.48 -7.65 -12.09
C GLY A 254 -22.82 -9.05 -11.63
N ASN A 255 -23.29 -9.15 -10.38
CA ASN A 255 -23.70 -10.41 -9.74
C ASN A 255 -25.07 -10.93 -10.19
N ALA A 256 -25.70 -10.28 -11.18
CA ALA A 256 -26.94 -10.75 -11.75
C ALA A 256 -26.66 -12.04 -12.53
N ASP A 257 -27.51 -13.05 -12.34
CA ASP A 257 -27.37 -14.33 -13.03
C ASP A 257 -27.55 -14.16 -14.53
N ASP A 258 -26.77 -14.92 -15.28
CA ASP A 258 -26.94 -15.03 -16.73
C ASP A 258 -28.14 -15.93 -17.04
N ALA A 259 -29.29 -15.31 -17.28
CA ALA A 259 -30.56 -16.04 -17.43
C ALA A 259 -30.62 -16.91 -18.70
N ASP A 260 -29.93 -16.52 -19.79
CA ASP A 260 -30.11 -17.12 -21.13
C ASP A 260 -28.84 -17.08 -22.01
N GLY A 261 -27.63 -16.88 -21.45
CA GLY A 261 -26.42 -16.59 -22.23
C GLY A 261 -26.32 -15.12 -22.65
N VAL A 262 -27.12 -14.25 -22.03
CA VAL A 262 -27.22 -12.82 -22.27
C VAL A 262 -26.94 -12.08 -20.97
N TYR A 263 -25.73 -11.55 -20.86
CA TYR A 263 -25.29 -10.81 -19.69
C TYR A 263 -25.98 -9.44 -19.55
N ASP A 264 -26.34 -9.08 -18.31
CA ASP A 264 -26.70 -7.71 -17.95
C ASP A 264 -25.42 -6.88 -17.74
N TYR A 265 -24.96 -6.23 -18.82
CA TYR A 265 -23.72 -5.45 -18.79
C TYR A 265 -23.86 -4.18 -17.95
N LEU A 266 -22.83 -3.92 -17.15
CA LEU A 266 -22.73 -2.70 -16.35
C LEU A 266 -22.68 -1.46 -17.25
N THR A 267 -23.44 -0.43 -16.88
CA THR A 267 -23.30 0.92 -17.43
C THR A 267 -21.94 1.52 -17.06
N LYS A 268 -21.49 2.56 -17.77
CA LYS A 268 -20.22 3.25 -17.46
C LYS A 268 -20.17 3.76 -16.01
N VAL A 269 -21.30 4.24 -15.46
CA VAL A 269 -21.39 4.67 -14.06
C VAL A 269 -21.19 3.50 -13.10
N GLN A 270 -21.80 2.34 -13.39
CA GLN A 270 -21.62 1.13 -12.58
C GLN A 270 -20.20 0.55 -12.70
N ILE A 271 -19.56 0.65 -13.86
CA ILE A 271 -18.14 0.27 -14.03
C ILE A 271 -17.23 1.19 -13.20
N GLU A 272 -17.47 2.50 -13.21
CA GLU A 272 -16.71 3.44 -12.37
C GLU A 272 -16.89 3.12 -10.89
N GLN A 273 -18.11 2.80 -10.45
CA GLN A 273 -18.38 2.34 -9.09
C GLN A 273 -17.62 1.04 -8.78
N ALA A 274 -17.65 0.08 -9.71
CA ALA A 274 -16.92 -1.18 -9.57
C ALA A 274 -15.42 -0.94 -9.40
N TYR A 275 -14.80 -0.11 -10.26
CA TYR A 275 -13.41 0.30 -10.11
C TYR A 275 -13.14 0.94 -8.74
N GLY A 276 -14.03 1.84 -8.30
CA GLY A 276 -13.97 2.47 -6.98
C GLY A 276 -13.92 1.46 -5.83
N THR A 277 -14.65 0.34 -5.91
CA THR A 277 -14.60 -0.71 -4.87
C THR A 277 -13.24 -1.42 -4.79
N TYR A 278 -12.47 -1.48 -5.87
CA TYR A 278 -11.14 -2.12 -5.87
C TYR A 278 -10.09 -1.26 -5.18
N ILE A 279 -10.28 0.07 -5.16
CA ILE A 279 -9.32 1.06 -4.65
C ILE A 279 -9.81 1.83 -3.42
N ASP A 280 -10.86 1.34 -2.75
CA ASP A 280 -11.40 2.01 -1.57
C ASP A 280 -10.50 1.89 -0.32
N SER A 281 -11.07 2.21 0.85
CA SER A 281 -10.37 2.28 2.13
C SER A 281 -10.68 1.12 3.09
N ARG A 282 -11.39 0.07 2.61
CA ARG A 282 -11.79 -1.07 3.44
C ARG A 282 -10.59 -1.85 3.98
N THR A 283 -10.87 -2.63 5.00
CA THR A 283 -9.89 -3.53 5.63
C THR A 283 -9.74 -4.81 4.82
N LEU A 284 -8.51 -5.13 4.42
CA LEU A 284 -8.10 -6.37 3.79
C LEU A 284 -7.28 -7.21 4.77
N ASN A 285 -7.86 -8.34 5.17
CA ASN A 285 -7.17 -9.39 5.89
C ASN A 285 -6.56 -10.37 4.88
N MET A 286 -5.24 -10.41 4.82
CA MET A 286 -4.52 -11.39 4.00
C MET A 286 -4.32 -12.70 4.79
N ALA A 287 -4.50 -13.83 4.13
CA ALA A 287 -4.35 -15.16 4.77
C ALA A 287 -3.73 -16.18 3.81
N MET A 288 -3.19 -17.26 4.37
CA MET A 288 -2.68 -18.40 3.61
C MET A 288 -3.72 -19.52 3.52
N VAL A 289 -3.85 -20.09 2.33
CA VAL A 289 -4.71 -21.25 2.04
C VAL A 289 -4.06 -22.55 2.53
N GLY A 290 -4.88 -23.46 3.06
CA GLY A 290 -4.47 -24.83 3.43
C GLY A 290 -5.26 -25.96 2.77
N GLY A 291 -6.53 -25.71 2.41
CA GLY A 291 -7.39 -26.67 1.73
C GLY A 291 -7.29 -26.55 0.22
N ASP A 292 -8.19 -27.17 -0.53
CA ASP A 292 -8.09 -27.31 -2.00
C ASP A 292 -8.38 -26.03 -2.81
N SER A 293 -8.75 -24.92 -2.16
CA SER A 293 -9.17 -23.70 -2.84
C SER A 293 -8.78 -22.45 -2.07
N ALA A 294 -8.44 -21.40 -2.81
CA ALA A 294 -8.33 -20.07 -2.26
C ALA A 294 -9.72 -19.48 -2.00
N TRP A 295 -9.76 -18.47 -1.12
CA TRP A 295 -10.99 -17.85 -0.67
C TRP A 295 -10.84 -16.34 -0.50
N GLY A 296 -11.89 -15.63 -0.89
CA GLY A 296 -12.09 -14.21 -0.65
C GLY A 296 -13.54 -13.94 -0.27
N GLY A 297 -13.79 -12.77 0.34
CA GLY A 297 -15.12 -12.37 0.75
C GLY A 297 -15.11 -11.55 2.03
N GLY A 298 -15.96 -10.52 2.09
CA GLY A 298 -15.92 -9.55 3.18
C GLY A 298 -14.51 -8.95 3.29
N PRO A 299 -13.87 -8.95 4.49
CA PRO A 299 -12.52 -8.44 4.64
C PRO A 299 -11.43 -9.41 4.15
N LEU A 300 -11.73 -10.67 3.82
CA LEU A 300 -10.71 -11.68 3.48
C LEU A 300 -10.32 -11.66 2.00
N ALA A 301 -9.03 -11.83 1.72
CA ALA A 301 -8.54 -12.48 0.51
C ALA A 301 -7.34 -13.36 0.86
N SER A 302 -7.28 -14.57 0.31
CA SER A 302 -6.23 -15.54 0.61
C SER A 302 -5.48 -16.01 -0.62
N GLN A 303 -4.29 -16.56 -0.40
CA GLN A 303 -3.42 -17.08 -1.45
C GLN A 303 -2.63 -18.30 -0.94
N TRP A 304 -2.21 -19.14 -1.88
CA TRP A 304 -1.31 -20.25 -1.64
C TRP A 304 0.09 -19.78 -1.27
N GLU A 305 0.81 -20.61 -0.51
CA GLU A 305 2.22 -20.37 -0.19
C GLU A 305 3.07 -20.10 -1.44
N SER A 306 2.85 -20.90 -2.51
CA SER A 306 3.53 -20.72 -3.79
C SER A 306 3.21 -19.38 -4.48
N GLY A 307 1.99 -18.89 -4.33
CA GLY A 307 1.55 -17.60 -4.87
C GLY A 307 2.28 -16.43 -4.20
N TYR A 308 2.48 -16.50 -2.88
CA TYR A 308 3.29 -15.54 -2.13
C TYR A 308 4.79 -15.67 -2.44
N VAL A 309 5.35 -16.88 -2.45
CA VAL A 309 6.81 -17.04 -2.56
C VAL A 309 7.31 -16.91 -3.99
N THR A 310 6.50 -17.27 -5.00
CA THR A 310 6.94 -17.33 -6.40
C THR A 310 5.96 -16.68 -7.38
N GLY A 311 4.65 -16.88 -7.20
CA GLY A 311 3.65 -16.54 -8.22
C GLY A 311 3.61 -15.06 -8.56
N HIS A 312 3.56 -14.18 -7.56
CA HIS A 312 3.49 -12.73 -7.82
C HIS A 312 4.75 -12.17 -8.51
N TRP A 313 5.92 -12.77 -8.28
CA TRP A 313 7.17 -12.38 -8.94
C TRP A 313 7.18 -12.68 -10.44
N VAL A 314 6.39 -13.65 -10.89
CA VAL A 314 6.25 -14.02 -12.31
C VAL A 314 4.89 -13.61 -12.89
N GLY A 315 4.09 -12.88 -12.12
CA GLY A 315 2.79 -12.35 -12.52
C GLY A 315 1.65 -13.37 -12.57
N GLU A 316 1.76 -14.49 -11.86
CA GLU A 316 0.66 -15.46 -11.67
C GLU A 316 -0.37 -14.92 -10.66
N MET A 317 -1.08 -13.87 -11.07
CA MET A 317 -2.00 -13.10 -10.24
C MET A 317 -3.48 -13.49 -10.42
N SER A 318 -3.80 -14.49 -11.23
CA SER A 318 -5.20 -14.88 -11.54
C SER A 318 -5.98 -15.24 -10.28
N VAL A 319 -5.48 -16.16 -9.45
CA VAL A 319 -6.13 -16.57 -8.20
C VAL A 319 -6.27 -15.37 -7.25
N TRP A 320 -5.21 -14.58 -7.07
CA TRP A 320 -5.30 -13.39 -6.21
C TRP A 320 -6.35 -12.40 -6.70
N SER A 321 -6.40 -12.17 -8.02
CA SER A 321 -7.39 -11.31 -8.66
C SER A 321 -8.81 -11.81 -8.37
N HIS A 322 -9.06 -13.11 -8.53
CA HIS A 322 -10.34 -13.77 -8.20
C HIS A 322 -10.77 -13.51 -6.75
N GLU A 323 -9.90 -13.84 -5.79
CA GLU A 323 -10.24 -13.69 -4.37
C GLU A 323 -10.39 -12.22 -3.96
N TYR A 324 -9.60 -11.33 -4.58
CA TYR A 324 -9.73 -9.90 -4.37
C TYR A 324 -11.04 -9.35 -4.95
N SER A 325 -11.58 -9.94 -6.02
CA SER A 325 -12.89 -9.61 -6.55
C SER A 325 -14.02 -10.02 -5.60
N HIS A 326 -13.91 -11.19 -4.96
CA HIS A 326 -14.83 -11.59 -3.88
C HIS A 326 -14.78 -10.63 -2.70
N HIS A 327 -13.59 -10.26 -2.25
CA HIS A 327 -13.42 -9.19 -1.27
C HIS A 327 -14.10 -7.88 -1.73
N SER A 328 -14.04 -7.59 -3.03
CA SER A 328 -14.61 -6.36 -3.60
C SER A 328 -16.14 -6.42 -3.76
N GLY A 329 -16.78 -7.55 -3.45
CA GLY A 329 -18.24 -7.72 -3.41
C GLY A 329 -18.84 -8.50 -4.58
N TYR A 330 -18.01 -9.10 -5.42
CA TYR A 330 -18.45 -9.85 -6.60
C TYR A 330 -18.52 -11.34 -6.34
N ASN A 331 -19.46 -12.04 -6.98
CA ASN A 331 -19.61 -13.50 -6.89
C ASN A 331 -19.32 -14.15 -8.26
N HIS A 332 -19.41 -15.48 -8.33
CA HIS A 332 -19.12 -16.23 -9.57
C HIS A 332 -20.06 -15.91 -10.73
N SER A 333 -21.23 -15.28 -10.48
CA SER A 333 -22.12 -14.79 -11.54
C SER A 333 -21.56 -13.53 -12.25
N SER A 334 -20.50 -12.90 -11.73
CA SER A 334 -19.86 -11.72 -12.35
C SER A 334 -18.51 -12.09 -12.98
N ASN A 335 -18.20 -11.61 -14.19
CA ASN A 335 -16.86 -11.75 -14.78
C ASN A 335 -15.75 -10.95 -14.08
N LEU A 336 -16.09 -10.21 -13.00
CA LEU A 336 -15.12 -9.69 -12.05
C LEU A 336 -14.58 -10.81 -11.15
N ALA A 337 -15.40 -11.78 -10.75
CA ALA A 337 -14.98 -12.90 -9.89
C ALA A 337 -15.19 -14.29 -10.50
N ASN A 338 -15.59 -14.42 -11.76
CA ASN A 338 -15.76 -15.71 -12.40
C ASN A 338 -14.39 -16.32 -12.79
N SER A 339 -14.24 -17.64 -12.60
CA SER A 339 -13.15 -18.46 -13.12
C SER A 339 -13.63 -19.22 -14.36
N GLY A 340 -13.23 -18.80 -15.56
CA GLY A 340 -13.65 -19.43 -16.82
C GLY A 340 -13.10 -18.71 -18.04
N GLU A 341 -13.13 -19.39 -19.20
CA GLU A 341 -12.55 -18.87 -20.45
C GLU A 341 -13.31 -17.64 -20.98
N GLY A 342 -12.57 -16.72 -21.59
CA GLY A 342 -13.15 -15.63 -22.36
C GLY A 342 -13.08 -14.25 -21.71
N GLY A 343 -11.99 -13.91 -21.01
CA GLY A 343 -11.72 -12.55 -20.55
C GLY A 343 -12.60 -12.10 -19.41
N GLY A 344 -11.96 -11.90 -18.26
CA GLY A 344 -12.52 -11.22 -17.10
C GLY A 344 -11.42 -10.54 -16.32
N GLN A 345 -11.73 -10.13 -15.09
CA GLN A 345 -10.77 -9.43 -14.24
C GLN A 345 -9.51 -10.27 -13.94
N GLN A 346 -9.65 -11.59 -13.84
CA GLN A 346 -8.52 -12.48 -13.61
C GLN A 346 -7.50 -12.45 -14.75
N GLU A 347 -7.96 -12.70 -15.97
CA GLU A 347 -7.12 -12.79 -17.16
C GLU A 347 -6.52 -11.42 -17.51
N MET A 348 -7.37 -10.39 -17.58
CA MET A 348 -6.94 -9.04 -17.94
C MET A 348 -5.93 -8.47 -16.94
N LEU A 349 -6.15 -8.66 -15.63
CA LEU A 349 -5.17 -8.22 -14.64
C LEU A 349 -3.88 -9.04 -14.72
N THR A 350 -3.96 -10.36 -14.90
CA THR A 350 -2.78 -11.23 -15.00
C THR A 350 -1.90 -10.80 -16.18
N ASP A 351 -2.50 -10.57 -17.35
CA ASP A 351 -1.79 -10.09 -18.53
C ASP A 351 -1.20 -8.70 -18.31
N PHE A 352 -1.96 -7.79 -17.70
CA PHE A 352 -1.48 -6.45 -17.41
C PHE A 352 -0.33 -6.45 -16.41
N TYR A 353 -0.43 -7.24 -15.34
CA TYR A 353 0.58 -7.33 -14.30
C TYR A 353 1.88 -7.92 -14.84
N LYS A 354 1.80 -8.97 -15.68
CA LYS A 354 2.97 -9.51 -16.41
C LYS A 354 3.61 -8.44 -17.30
N TYR A 355 2.81 -7.61 -17.97
CA TYR A 355 3.32 -6.51 -18.76
C TYR A 355 4.08 -5.47 -17.90
N LEU A 356 3.57 -5.13 -16.71
CA LEU A 356 4.28 -4.23 -15.79
C LEU A 356 5.60 -4.82 -15.26
N ILE A 357 5.69 -6.15 -15.05
CA ILE A 357 6.97 -6.81 -14.73
C ILE A 357 7.93 -6.67 -15.91
N TYR A 358 7.47 -6.95 -17.14
CA TYR A 358 8.28 -6.81 -18.35
C TYR A 358 8.85 -5.39 -18.52
N LEU A 359 8.03 -4.38 -18.25
CA LEU A 359 8.46 -2.98 -18.27
C LEU A 359 9.41 -2.60 -17.12
N ASN A 360 9.57 -3.46 -16.11
CA ASN A 360 10.20 -3.11 -14.84
C ASN A 360 9.55 -1.88 -14.17
N ASP A 361 8.23 -1.78 -14.23
CA ASP A 361 7.48 -0.59 -13.80
C ASP A 361 6.84 -0.75 -12.41
N LEU A 362 6.58 -1.97 -11.95
CA LEU A 362 6.09 -2.23 -10.59
C LEU A 362 7.05 -1.66 -9.52
N PRO A 363 6.56 -1.36 -8.30
CA PRO A 363 7.42 -1.01 -7.17
C PRO A 363 8.54 -2.03 -6.92
N PHE A 364 8.23 -3.32 -7.05
CA PHE A 364 9.17 -4.42 -6.81
C PHE A 364 9.07 -5.48 -7.91
N THR A 365 10.20 -5.85 -8.50
CA THR A 365 10.28 -6.87 -9.57
C THR A 365 11.39 -7.89 -9.36
N ASP A 366 12.29 -7.66 -8.42
CA ASP A 366 13.41 -8.54 -8.11
C ASP A 366 13.11 -9.42 -6.88
N PRO A 367 12.95 -10.75 -7.03
CA PRO A 367 12.71 -11.64 -5.90
C PRO A 367 13.90 -11.72 -4.93
N ASP A 368 15.11 -11.28 -5.31
CA ASP A 368 16.28 -11.31 -4.44
C ASP A 368 16.26 -10.25 -3.34
N ILE A 369 15.32 -9.30 -3.36
CA ILE A 369 15.15 -8.34 -2.25
C ILE A 369 14.64 -9.02 -0.98
N LEU A 370 13.85 -10.10 -1.11
CA LEU A 370 13.35 -10.91 0.02
C LEU A 370 14.03 -12.27 0.12
N LYS A 371 14.37 -12.87 -1.03
CA LYS A 371 14.87 -14.25 -1.13
C LYS A 371 13.96 -15.27 -0.43
N GLY A 372 12.64 -15.04 -0.41
CA GLY A 372 11.67 -15.90 0.27
C GLY A 372 11.81 -17.36 -0.16
N TYR A 373 12.06 -17.61 -1.44
CA TYR A 373 12.28 -18.96 -2.00
C TYR A 373 13.44 -19.75 -1.37
N THR A 374 14.36 -19.09 -0.64
CA THR A 374 15.47 -19.75 0.07
C THR A 374 15.14 -20.13 1.51
N LYS A 375 14.03 -19.61 2.07
CA LYS A 375 13.67 -19.68 3.50
C LYS A 375 12.97 -20.98 3.87
N THR A 376 13.51 -22.11 3.41
CA THR A 376 12.90 -23.45 3.50
C THR A 376 12.54 -23.90 4.92
N SER A 377 13.23 -23.41 5.96
CA SER A 377 12.88 -23.70 7.36
C SER A 377 11.55 -23.07 7.82
N TYR A 378 11.03 -22.10 7.07
CA TYR A 378 9.80 -21.37 7.37
C TYR A 378 8.69 -21.66 6.36
N LEU A 379 8.92 -22.53 5.39
CA LEU A 379 7.99 -22.82 4.30
C LEU A 379 7.59 -24.29 4.34
N SER A 380 6.35 -24.57 3.94
CA SER A 380 5.89 -25.95 3.76
C SER A 380 6.41 -26.56 2.45
N GLY A 381 6.62 -25.72 1.42
CA GLY A 381 7.16 -26.08 0.13
C GLY A 381 8.66 -25.79 -0.03
N SER A 382 9.27 -26.46 -1.00
CA SER A 382 10.59 -26.11 -1.53
C SER A 382 10.44 -25.35 -2.84
N TYR A 383 11.03 -24.16 -2.91
CA TYR A 383 10.89 -23.27 -4.06
C TYR A 383 12.24 -22.98 -4.72
N LYS A 384 12.18 -22.55 -5.98
CA LYS A 384 13.33 -22.04 -6.73
C LYS A 384 13.18 -20.54 -6.91
N LYS A 385 14.29 -19.86 -7.24
CA LYS A 385 14.26 -18.44 -7.62
C LYS A 385 13.23 -18.25 -8.75
N PRO A 386 12.24 -17.35 -8.58
CA PRO A 386 11.31 -17.02 -9.64
C PRO A 386 12.06 -16.41 -10.84
N VAL A 387 11.75 -16.89 -12.05
CA VAL A 387 12.31 -16.36 -13.30
C VAL A 387 11.15 -15.96 -14.18
N PHE A 388 11.00 -14.65 -14.41
CA PHE A 388 9.93 -14.11 -15.22
C PHE A 388 10.24 -14.20 -16.72
N THR A 389 9.24 -14.59 -17.50
CA THR A 389 9.25 -14.50 -18.96
C THR A 389 7.88 -14.03 -19.42
N ILE A 390 7.83 -13.03 -20.31
CA ILE A 390 6.58 -12.60 -20.92
C ILE A 390 6.28 -13.41 -22.18
N SER A 391 5.01 -13.79 -22.35
CA SER A 391 4.52 -14.35 -23.61
C SER A 391 4.53 -13.28 -24.70
N GLN A 392 5.05 -13.59 -25.88
CA GLN A 392 4.94 -12.70 -27.05
C GLN A 392 3.49 -12.51 -27.52
N LYS A 393 2.56 -13.33 -27.00
CA LYS A 393 1.12 -13.20 -27.23
C LYS A 393 0.39 -12.37 -26.14
N ASN A 394 1.10 -11.81 -25.17
CA ASN A 394 0.48 -10.98 -24.15
C ASN A 394 -0.23 -9.77 -24.81
N PRO A 395 -1.54 -9.54 -24.57
CA PRO A 395 -2.29 -8.50 -25.27
C PRO A 395 -1.74 -7.09 -25.05
N PHE A 396 -1.26 -6.78 -23.84
CA PHE A 396 -0.68 -5.47 -23.54
C PHE A 396 0.68 -5.28 -24.21
N LEU A 397 1.51 -6.32 -24.28
CA LEU A 397 2.77 -6.26 -25.03
C LEU A 397 2.53 -5.98 -26.51
N LEU A 398 1.56 -6.66 -27.13
CA LEU A 398 1.26 -6.47 -28.55
C LEU A 398 0.66 -5.08 -28.84
N LYS A 399 -0.20 -4.60 -27.95
CA LYS A 399 -0.82 -3.27 -28.06
C LYS A 399 0.17 -2.13 -27.83
N TYR A 400 0.92 -2.18 -26.74
CA TYR A 400 1.75 -1.06 -26.26
C TYR A 400 3.23 -1.21 -26.58
N LYS A 401 3.67 -2.35 -27.12
CA LYS A 401 5.01 -2.56 -27.70
C LYS A 401 6.19 -2.22 -26.78
N GLY A 402 6.02 -2.38 -25.47
CA GLY A 402 7.04 -2.06 -24.47
C GLY A 402 7.04 -0.60 -23.99
N GLU A 403 6.01 0.17 -24.34
CA GLU A 403 5.79 1.54 -23.87
C GLU A 403 4.75 1.59 -22.72
N GLY A 404 4.58 2.78 -22.13
CA GLY A 404 3.53 3.03 -21.13
C GLY A 404 3.96 2.85 -19.68
N LYS A 405 5.27 2.91 -19.38
CA LYS A 405 5.74 3.06 -18.00
C LYS A 405 5.11 4.28 -17.36
N TRP A 406 4.70 4.16 -16.10
CA TRP A 406 4.17 5.32 -15.38
C TRP A 406 5.28 6.24 -14.86
N ASN A 407 6.53 5.75 -14.78
CA ASN A 407 7.67 6.45 -14.18
C ASN A 407 8.53 7.16 -15.21
#